data_AF-X1W1V5-F1
#
_entry.id   AF-X1W1V5-F1
#
_cell.length_a   1.000
_cell.length_b   1.000
_cell.length_c   1.000
_cell.angle_alpha   90.00
_cell.angle_beta   90.00
_cell.angle_gamma   90.00
#
_symmetry.space_group_name_H-M   'P 1'
#
loop_
_entity.id
_entity.type
_entity.pdbx_description
1 polymer ?
#
loop_
_entity_poly.entity_id
_entity_poly.type
_entity_poly.pdbx_seq_one_letter_code
_entity_poly.pdbx_strand_id
1 'polypeptide(L)'
;GSILGVSKAEKRAISPERIEVWTRYFLERIPYKLTSMRYHSFVVYFSNLVRLGWVELTGEEEPSAFQDNYPPGPPRKYFRLTDKGKAAPDPKWSNPQMALYGDRWGGEEAARSHLRELRRKHKYTKVKSR
;
A
#
# COMPACT_ATOMS: atom_id res chain seq x y z
N GLY A 1 -34.99 6.75 -30.34
CA GLY A 1 -34.51 7.57 -29.22
C GLY A 1 -33.22 6.99 -28.70
N SER A 2 -32.10 7.56 -29.12
CA SER A 2 -30.74 7.17 -28.72
C SER A 2 -30.40 7.78 -27.37
N ILE A 3 -29.85 7.02 -26.42
CA ILE A 3 -28.72 7.46 -25.57
C ILE A 3 -27.90 6.23 -25.14
N LEU A 4 -26.90 5.86 -25.94
CA LEU A 4 -25.75 5.06 -25.51
C LEU A 4 -24.81 5.99 -24.74
N GLY A 5 -24.81 5.88 -23.41
CA GLY A 5 -23.98 6.67 -22.51
C GLY A 5 -22.57 6.07 -22.34
N VAL A 6 -21.70 6.35 -23.31
CA VAL A 6 -20.25 6.54 -23.16
C VAL A 6 -19.43 5.35 -22.60
N SER A 7 -19.22 4.36 -23.47
CA SER A 7 -17.93 3.65 -23.57
C SER A 7 -16.87 4.60 -24.16
N LYS A 8 -16.10 5.34 -23.35
CA LYS A 8 -14.90 6.06 -23.84
C LYS A 8 -13.91 6.50 -22.73
N ALA A 9 -13.56 5.59 -21.82
CA ALA A 9 -12.33 5.73 -21.02
C ALA A 9 -11.19 4.85 -21.57
N GLU A 10 -11.30 4.37 -22.80
CA GLU A 10 -10.21 3.66 -23.47
C GLU A 10 -9.06 4.63 -23.81
N LYS A 11 -7.91 4.39 -23.18
CA LYS A 11 -6.57 4.66 -23.72
C LYS A 11 -6.22 6.13 -23.98
N ARG A 12 -6.14 6.94 -22.93
CA ARG A 12 -5.19 8.07 -22.95
C ARG A 12 -3.93 7.61 -22.22
N ALA A 13 -2.89 7.27 -22.98
CA ALA A 13 -1.55 7.22 -22.42
C ALA A 13 -1.25 8.64 -21.91
N ILE A 14 -1.32 8.83 -20.59
CA ILE A 14 -0.90 10.08 -19.97
C ILE A 14 0.60 10.18 -20.24
N SER A 15 1.04 11.26 -20.87
CA SER A 15 2.48 11.42 -21.14
C SER A 15 3.26 11.42 -19.81
N PRO A 16 4.46 10.82 -19.74
CA PRO A 16 5.24 10.74 -18.50
C PRO A 16 5.38 12.11 -17.80
N GLU A 17 5.54 13.17 -18.57
CA GLU A 17 5.65 14.54 -18.08
C GLU A 17 4.35 15.02 -17.42
N ARG A 18 3.20 14.63 -17.97
CA ARG A 18 1.89 14.92 -17.36
C ARG A 18 1.68 14.14 -16.07
N ILE A 19 2.16 12.89 -16.00
CA ILE A 19 2.14 12.10 -14.77
C ILE A 19 2.93 12.83 -13.69
N GLU A 20 4.16 13.24 -13.97
CA GLU A 20 4.98 13.96 -12.99
C GLU A 20 4.37 15.28 -12.52
N VAL A 21 3.85 16.09 -13.46
CA VAL A 21 3.21 17.38 -13.13
C VAL A 21 2.01 17.15 -12.22
N TRP A 22 1.19 16.14 -12.50
CA TRP A 22 0.02 15.83 -11.69
C TRP A 22 0.42 15.22 -10.35
N THR A 23 1.41 14.33 -10.32
CA THR A 23 1.97 13.77 -9.09
C THR A 23 2.46 14.88 -8.17
N ARG A 24 3.25 15.84 -8.67
CA ARG A 24 3.67 17.02 -7.88
C ARG A 24 2.46 17.83 -7.41
N TYR A 25 1.56 18.19 -8.33
CA TYR A 25 0.35 18.98 -8.03
C TYR A 25 -0.50 18.38 -6.91
N PHE A 26 -0.71 17.06 -6.92
CA PHE A 26 -1.49 16.36 -5.90
C PHE A 26 -0.70 16.17 -4.61
N LEU A 27 0.57 15.77 -4.67
CA LEU A 27 1.39 15.59 -3.46
C LEU A 27 1.57 16.88 -2.66
N GLU A 28 1.69 18.03 -3.32
CA GLU A 28 1.76 19.35 -2.67
C GLU A 28 0.48 19.73 -1.93
N ARG A 29 -0.67 19.22 -2.39
CA ARG A 29 -2.00 19.58 -1.87
C ARG A 29 -2.56 18.58 -0.88
N ILE A 30 -2.11 17.33 -0.90
CA ILE A 30 -2.53 16.34 0.09
C ILE A 30 -1.82 16.67 1.41
N PRO A 31 -2.56 16.89 2.52
CA PRO A 31 -1.95 17.11 3.82
C PRO A 31 -0.92 16.03 4.14
N TYR A 32 0.27 16.44 4.60
CA TYR A 32 1.38 15.55 4.92
C TYR A 32 1.00 14.36 5.81
N LYS A 33 0.03 14.53 6.72
CA LYS A 33 -0.45 13.46 7.62
C LYS A 33 -1.22 12.35 6.90
N LEU A 34 -1.65 12.58 5.65
CA LEU A 34 -2.33 11.60 4.82
C LEU A 34 -1.38 10.88 3.86
N THR A 35 -0.19 11.43 3.59
CA THR A 35 0.84 10.82 2.71
C THR A 35 2.00 10.20 3.47
N SER A 36 2.23 10.59 4.72
CA SER A 36 3.31 10.06 5.54
C SER A 36 2.88 8.88 6.42
N MET A 37 3.69 7.84 6.44
CA MET A 37 3.59 6.73 7.39
C MET A 37 4.97 6.37 7.93
N ARG A 38 5.00 5.70 9.09
CA ARG A 38 6.26 5.16 9.63
C ARG A 38 6.80 4.10 8.67
N TYR A 39 8.13 4.08 8.49
CA TYR A 39 8.79 3.10 7.64
C TYR A 39 8.41 1.65 8.00
N HIS A 40 8.35 1.31 9.28
CA HIS A 40 7.94 -0.02 9.72
C HIS A 40 6.53 -0.40 9.23
N SER A 41 5.57 0.54 9.27
CA SER A 41 4.22 0.31 8.77
C SER A 41 4.22 0.04 7.27
N PHE A 42 5.03 0.78 6.51
CA PHE A 42 5.21 0.56 5.09
C PHE A 42 5.79 -0.84 4.79
N VAL A 43 6.86 -1.23 5.47
CA VAL A 43 7.51 -2.54 5.25
C VAL A 43 6.54 -3.69 5.53
N VAL A 44 5.79 -3.64 6.62
CA VAL A 44 4.79 -4.67 6.95
C VAL A 44 3.69 -4.71 5.88
N TYR A 45 3.12 -3.55 5.53
CA TYR A 45 2.11 -3.44 4.48
C TYR A 45 2.60 -4.03 3.16
N PHE A 46 3.77 -3.60 2.70
CA PHE A 46 4.35 -4.01 1.42
C PHE A 46 4.70 -5.51 1.41
N SER A 47 5.18 -6.07 2.52
CA SER A 47 5.45 -7.51 2.63
C SER A 47 4.20 -8.36 2.42
N ASN A 48 3.02 -7.86 2.82
CA ASN A 48 1.76 -8.57 2.57
C ASN A 48 1.38 -8.52 1.09
N LEU A 49 1.65 -7.41 0.39
CA LEU A 49 1.43 -7.31 -1.06
C LEU A 49 2.27 -8.35 -1.83
N VAL A 50 3.53 -8.53 -1.43
CA VAL A 50 4.42 -9.55 -1.99
C VAL A 50 3.85 -10.95 -1.73
N ARG A 51 3.45 -11.27 -0.50
CA ARG A 51 2.87 -12.58 -0.14
C ARG A 51 1.54 -12.86 -0.85
N LEU A 52 0.73 -11.82 -1.09
CA LEU A 52 -0.50 -11.92 -1.86
C LEU A 52 -0.24 -12.12 -3.36
N GLY A 53 1.01 -11.91 -3.82
CA GLY A 53 1.38 -11.95 -5.23
C GLY A 53 0.80 -10.79 -6.03
N TRP A 54 0.53 -9.65 -5.37
CA TRP A 54 0.03 -8.44 -6.04
C TRP A 54 1.16 -7.60 -6.62
N VAL A 55 2.35 -7.75 -6.08
CA VAL A 55 3.59 -7.18 -6.61
C VAL A 55 4.63 -8.27 -6.73
N GLU A 56 5.52 -8.11 -7.71
CA GLU A 56 6.67 -8.99 -7.93
C GLU A 56 7.91 -8.17 -8.26
N LEU A 57 9.09 -8.76 -8.03
CA LEU A 57 10.36 -8.14 -8.38
C LEU A 57 10.46 -8.01 -9.90
N THR A 58 10.96 -6.86 -10.37
CA THR A 58 11.28 -6.69 -11.80
C THR A 58 12.61 -7.36 -12.17
N GLY A 59 13.47 -7.62 -11.18
CA GLY A 59 14.85 -8.04 -11.37
C GLY A 59 15.84 -6.86 -11.47
N GLU A 60 15.33 -5.63 -11.51
CA GLU A 60 16.15 -4.42 -11.54
C GLU A 60 16.51 -4.00 -10.11
N GLU A 61 17.80 -3.76 -9.89
CA GLU A 61 18.35 -3.28 -8.63
C GLU A 61 19.28 -2.08 -8.89
N GLU A 62 19.23 -1.10 -7.99
CA GLU A 62 20.09 0.09 -8.02
C GLU A 62 20.74 0.31 -6.66
N PRO A 63 21.90 1.00 -6.60
CA PRO A 63 22.46 1.45 -5.34
C PRO A 63 21.44 2.26 -4.52
N SER A 64 21.29 1.92 -3.25
CA SER A 64 20.45 2.69 -2.34
C SER A 64 21.25 3.79 -1.66
N ALA A 65 20.62 4.93 -1.37
CA ALA A 65 21.27 5.99 -0.57
C ALA A 65 21.69 5.52 0.84
N PHE A 66 21.13 4.39 1.30
CA PHE A 66 21.58 3.73 2.54
C PHE A 66 22.97 3.12 2.38
N GLN A 67 23.29 2.60 1.19
CA GLN A 67 24.61 2.02 0.90
C GLN A 67 25.73 3.07 0.88
N ASP A 68 25.43 4.36 0.67
CA ASP A 68 26.40 5.44 0.77
C ASP A 68 27.04 5.53 2.17
N ASN A 69 26.28 5.17 3.21
CA ASN A 69 26.73 5.18 4.60
C ASN A 69 27.08 3.77 5.12
N TYR A 70 26.50 2.72 4.52
CA TYR A 70 26.72 1.33 4.90
C TYR A 70 26.76 0.44 3.65
N PRO A 71 27.92 0.26 3.00
CA PRO A 71 28.04 -0.48 1.74
C PRO A 71 27.44 -1.90 1.72
N PRO A 72 27.49 -2.69 2.82
CA PRO A 72 26.83 -4.00 2.88
C PRO A 72 25.29 -3.94 2.96
N GLY A 73 24.72 -2.72 2.98
CA GLY A 73 23.28 -2.50 3.05
C GLY A 73 22.55 -3.03 1.82
N PRO A 74 21.22 -3.25 1.94
CA PRO A 74 20.44 -3.73 0.82
C PRO A 74 20.37 -2.69 -0.32
N PRO A 75 20.41 -3.14 -1.59
CA PRO A 75 20.17 -2.25 -2.73
C PRO A 75 18.70 -1.85 -2.80
N ARG A 76 18.41 -0.84 -3.61
CA ARG A 76 17.05 -0.47 -4.00
C ARG A 76 16.56 -1.51 -5.00
N LYS A 77 15.44 -2.16 -4.68
CA LYS A 77 14.81 -3.16 -5.55
C LYS A 77 13.53 -2.62 -6.14
N TYR A 78 13.33 -2.85 -7.43
CA TYR A 78 12.12 -2.41 -8.13
C TYR A 78 11.07 -3.53 -8.19
N PHE A 79 9.81 -3.12 -8.04
CA PHE A 79 8.66 -4.00 -8.06
C PHE A 79 7.65 -3.51 -9.08
N ARG A 80 6.94 -4.44 -9.72
CA ARG A 80 5.81 -4.14 -10.61
C ARG A 80 4.52 -4.78 -10.11
N LEU A 81 3.39 -4.18 -10.47
CA LEU A 81 2.08 -4.74 -10.21
C LEU A 81 1.82 -5.93 -11.14
N THR A 82 1.43 -7.06 -10.54
CA THR A 82 0.94 -8.22 -11.27
C THR A 82 -0.50 -7.99 -11.72
N ASP A 83 -1.01 -8.79 -12.65
CA ASP A 83 -2.43 -8.69 -13.05
C ASP A 83 -3.37 -9.03 -11.90
N LYS A 84 -2.94 -9.91 -10.98
CA LYS A 84 -3.65 -10.18 -9.72
C LYS A 84 -3.74 -8.94 -8.83
N GLY A 85 -2.65 -8.17 -8.75
CA GLY A 85 -2.63 -6.90 -8.01
C GLY A 85 -3.54 -5.85 -8.64
N LYS A 86 -3.49 -5.71 -9.97
CA LYS A 86 -4.36 -4.77 -10.71
C LYS A 86 -5.85 -5.12 -10.58
N ALA A 87 -6.18 -6.41 -10.51
CA ALA A 87 -7.55 -6.88 -10.34
C ALA A 87 -8.03 -6.87 -8.87
N ALA A 88 -7.14 -6.62 -7.90
CA ALA A 88 -7.52 -6.61 -6.50
C ALA A 88 -8.37 -5.36 -6.17
N PRO A 89 -9.51 -5.51 -5.49
CA PRO A 89 -10.41 -4.40 -5.19
C PRO A 89 -9.89 -3.51 -4.04
N ASP A 90 -10.27 -2.24 -4.05
CA ASP A 90 -9.84 -1.21 -3.09
C ASP A 90 -9.95 -1.60 -1.60
N PRO A 91 -10.99 -2.31 -1.13
CA PRO A 91 -11.06 -2.73 0.27
C PRO A 91 -9.92 -3.67 0.66
N LYS A 92 -9.46 -4.53 -0.27
CA LYS A 92 -8.35 -5.44 -0.04
C LYS A 92 -7.01 -4.69 -0.08
N TRP A 93 -6.85 -3.70 -0.96
CA TRP A 93 -5.72 -2.76 -0.94
C TRP A 93 -5.62 -1.96 0.36
N SER A 94 -6.75 -1.60 0.94
CA SER A 94 -6.81 -0.85 2.20
C SER A 94 -6.39 -1.70 3.41
N ASN A 95 -6.52 -3.03 3.34
CA ASN A 95 -6.15 -3.93 4.43
C ASN A 95 -5.60 -5.28 3.90
N PRO A 96 -4.37 -5.30 3.35
CA PRO A 96 -3.79 -6.51 2.76
C PRO A 96 -3.51 -7.59 3.82
N GLN A 97 -3.33 -7.23 5.09
CA GLN A 97 -3.23 -8.22 6.17
C GLN A 97 -4.52 -9.03 6.31
N MET A 98 -5.67 -8.37 6.23
CA MET A 98 -6.98 -9.04 6.24
C MET A 98 -7.20 -9.83 4.96
N ALA A 99 -6.78 -9.31 3.81
CA ALA A 99 -6.85 -10.06 2.55
C ALA A 99 -6.01 -11.35 2.59
N LEU A 100 -4.92 -11.38 3.38
CA LEU A 100 -4.02 -12.53 3.48
C LEU A 100 -4.46 -13.54 4.55
N TYR A 101 -4.99 -13.09 5.70
CA TYR A 101 -5.27 -13.93 6.86
C TYR A 101 -6.72 -13.97 7.31
N GLY A 102 -7.62 -13.22 6.65
CA GLY A 102 -9.02 -13.09 7.05
C GLY A 102 -9.72 -14.43 7.21
N ASP A 103 -9.55 -15.34 6.25
CA ASP A 103 -10.18 -16.66 6.29
C ASP A 103 -9.69 -17.51 7.48
N ARG A 104 -8.39 -17.45 7.80
CA ARG A 104 -7.80 -18.12 8.98
C ARG A 104 -8.42 -17.61 10.29
N TRP A 105 -8.89 -16.37 10.31
CA TRP A 105 -9.47 -15.73 11.48
C TRP A 105 -11.01 -15.83 11.53
N GLY A 106 -11.60 -16.73 10.74
CA GLY A 106 -13.05 -16.93 10.68
C GLY A 106 -13.77 -15.96 9.75
N GLY A 107 -13.05 -15.35 8.81
CA GLY A 107 -13.56 -14.35 7.88
C GLY A 107 -13.30 -12.91 8.35
N GLU A 108 -13.42 -11.97 7.43
CA GLU A 108 -13.10 -10.56 7.68
C GLU A 108 -13.95 -9.93 8.78
N GLU A 109 -15.23 -10.27 8.85
CA GLU A 109 -16.15 -9.73 9.85
C GLU A 109 -15.82 -10.22 11.27
N ALA A 110 -15.61 -11.53 11.43
CA ALA A 110 -15.22 -12.14 12.69
C ALA A 110 -13.87 -11.58 13.19
N ALA A 111 -12.88 -11.50 12.30
CA ALA A 111 -11.57 -10.93 12.61
C ALA A 111 -11.66 -9.46 13.05
N ARG A 112 -12.45 -8.63 12.34
CA ARG A 112 -12.66 -7.22 12.71
C ARG A 112 -13.34 -7.12 14.07
N SER A 113 -14.34 -7.95 14.35
CA SER A 113 -15.04 -7.98 15.64
C SER A 113 -14.12 -8.38 16.79
N HIS A 114 -13.31 -9.42 16.60
CA HIS A 114 -12.31 -9.85 17.57
C HIS A 114 -11.26 -8.76 17.86
N LEU A 115 -10.69 -8.13 16.81
CA LEU A 115 -9.73 -7.04 16.97
C LEU A 115 -10.34 -5.81 17.66
N ARG A 116 -11.61 -5.50 17.40
CA ARG A 116 -12.34 -4.43 18.11
C ARG A 116 -12.48 -4.74 19.61
N GLU A 117 -12.74 -5.99 19.95
CA GLU A 117 -12.82 -6.42 21.35
C GLU A 117 -11.46 -6.35 22.05
N LEU A 118 -10.39 -6.83 21.41
CA LEU A 118 -9.02 -6.71 21.95
C LEU A 118 -8.63 -5.25 22.20
N ARG A 119 -8.95 -4.33 21.27
CA ARG A 119 -8.71 -2.89 21.44
C ARG A 119 -9.49 -2.30 22.61
N ARG A 120 -10.74 -2.73 22.83
CA ARG A 120 -11.52 -2.32 24.01
C ARG A 120 -10.90 -2.78 25.32
N LYS A 121 -10.31 -3.99 25.34
CA LYS A 121 -9.60 -4.54 26.50
C LYS A 121 -8.22 -3.90 26.72
N HIS A 122 -7.60 -3.39 25.65
CA HIS A 122 -6.29 -2.76 25.73
C HIS A 122 -6.38 -1.41 26.47
N LYS A 123 -5.90 -1.39 27.72
CA LYS A 123 -5.71 -0.16 28.48
C LYS A 123 -4.30 0.36 28.22
N TYR A 124 -4.19 1.55 27.63
CA TYR A 124 -2.90 2.24 27.59
C TYR A 124 -2.46 2.56 29.03
N THR A 125 -1.38 1.94 29.48
CA THR A 125 -0.69 2.37 30.69
C THR A 125 0.02 3.68 30.37
N LYS A 126 -0.42 4.78 31.00
CA LYS A 126 0.39 6.01 31.02
C LYS A 126 1.69 5.68 31.74
N VAL A 127 2.80 5.70 31.02
CA VAL A 127 4.12 5.74 31.66
C VAL A 127 4.13 7.02 32.50
N LYS A 128 4.19 6.89 33.83
CA LYS A 128 4.39 8.05 34.71
C LYS A 128 5.70 8.69 34.28
N SER A 129 5.65 9.96 33.87
CA SER A 129 6.86 10.76 33.67
C SER A 129 7.67 10.75 34.98
N ARG A 130 8.95 10.37 34.88
CA ARG A 130 9.92 10.52 35.98
C ARG A 130 10.34 11.98 36.10
#